data_AF-A0A1B6YBF2-F1
#
_entry.id   AF-A0A1B6YBF2-F1
#
_cell.length_a   1.000
_cell.length_b   1.000
_cell.length_c   1.000
_cell.angle_alpha   90.00
_cell.angle_beta   90.00
_cell.angle_gamma   90.00
#
_symmetry.space_group_name_H-M   'P 1'
#
loop_
_entity.id
_entity.type
_entity.pdbx_description
1 polymer ?
#
loop_
_entity_poly.entity_id
_entity_poly.type
_entity_poly.pdbx_seq_one_letter_code
_entity_poly.pdbx_strand_id
1 'polypeptide(L)'
;MKRMLLVLSFSIISFTATAQIDYGNDIQPIFTSNCNSCHSAGQNSFNSSSYSAVMASTSPSSTYDSKHVIPNNAQGSPLVDKIEESPEFGDRMPQGGQLSTDEIDKIKQWINEGAHEEVQTSNEIESDYPDKFELLGNYPNPFNPSTVVQFRSPVSTEFRITVYNANGQQVNSLTGRTVIGENDFTVNLSDQPSGVYFYRIRATSNVSNSFIGSGKMTLIK
;
A
#
# COMPACT_ATOMS: atom_id res chain seq x y z
N MET A 1 -53.48 -1.55 -11.77
CA MET A 1 -52.50 -2.66 -11.81
C MET A 1 -51.18 -2.11 -11.25
N LYS A 2 -50.66 -2.74 -10.19
CA LYS A 2 -49.66 -2.19 -9.24
C LYS A 2 -48.27 -2.04 -9.87
N ARG A 3 -47.62 -0.89 -9.63
CA ARG A 3 -46.20 -0.66 -9.95
C ARG A 3 -45.34 -1.31 -8.87
N MET A 4 -44.54 -2.31 -9.25
CA MET A 4 -43.63 -3.03 -8.36
C MET A 4 -42.26 -2.32 -8.39
N LEU A 5 -41.91 -1.64 -7.31
CA LEU A 5 -40.56 -1.11 -7.10
C LEU A 5 -39.67 -2.23 -6.60
N LEU A 6 -38.60 -2.52 -7.33
CA LEU A 6 -37.55 -3.47 -6.95
C LEU A 6 -36.47 -2.68 -6.20
N VAL A 7 -36.39 -2.89 -4.88
CA VAL A 7 -35.37 -2.27 -4.03
C VAL A 7 -34.17 -3.21 -4.01
N LEU A 8 -33.08 -2.83 -4.68
CA LEU A 8 -31.79 -3.48 -4.53
C LEU A 8 -31.19 -3.07 -3.18
N SER A 9 -31.21 -3.98 -2.21
CA SER A 9 -30.46 -3.84 -0.95
C SER A 9 -28.97 -4.09 -1.23
N PHE A 10 -28.17 -3.04 -1.22
CA PHE A 10 -26.71 -3.15 -1.19
C PHE A 10 -26.29 -3.47 0.25
N SER A 11 -25.96 -4.73 0.54
CA SER A 11 -25.27 -5.07 1.79
C SER A 11 -23.86 -4.50 1.73
N ILE A 12 -23.60 -3.47 2.53
CA ILE A 12 -22.25 -2.97 2.76
C ILE A 12 -21.53 -4.03 3.58
N ILE A 13 -20.60 -4.76 2.95
CA ILE A 13 -19.67 -5.62 3.67
C ILE A 13 -18.68 -4.68 4.36
N SER A 14 -18.91 -4.41 5.65
CA SER A 14 -17.93 -3.72 6.48
C SER A 14 -16.73 -4.65 6.69
N PHE A 15 -15.67 -4.44 5.91
CA PHE A 15 -14.38 -5.04 6.22
C PHE A 15 -13.79 -4.27 7.41
N THR A 16 -13.89 -4.85 8.61
CA THR A 16 -13.09 -4.40 9.75
C THR A 16 -11.66 -4.88 9.50
N ALA A 17 -10.75 -3.96 9.17
CA ALA A 17 -9.33 -4.26 9.17
C ALA A 17 -8.91 -4.51 10.63
N THR A 18 -8.74 -5.78 11.00
CA THR A 18 -8.10 -6.14 12.26
C THR A 18 -6.61 -5.82 12.14
N ALA A 19 -6.02 -5.28 13.22
CA ALA A 19 -4.57 -5.09 13.24
C ALA A 19 -3.89 -6.46 13.09
N GLN A 20 -2.80 -6.49 12.32
CA GLN A 20 -1.99 -7.69 12.13
C GLN A 20 -1.39 -8.13 13.47
N ILE A 21 -1.34 -9.44 13.70
CA ILE A 21 -0.80 -10.02 14.92
C ILE A 21 0.73 -9.98 14.89
N ASP A 22 1.32 -9.42 15.94
CA ASP A 22 2.78 -9.43 16.15
C ASP A 22 3.16 -10.66 16.97
N TYR A 23 4.04 -11.52 16.45
CA TYR A 23 4.38 -12.75 17.17
C TYR A 23 5.00 -12.48 18.55
N GLY A 24 5.93 -11.53 18.65
CA GLY A 24 6.67 -11.25 19.88
C GLY A 24 5.79 -10.63 20.96
N ASN A 25 4.85 -9.77 20.58
CA ASN A 25 4.00 -9.03 21.51
C ASN A 25 2.68 -9.74 21.81
N ASP A 26 2.11 -10.49 20.86
CA ASP A 26 0.79 -11.11 21.02
C ASP A 26 0.82 -12.62 21.21
N ILE A 27 1.75 -13.34 20.57
CA ILE A 27 1.75 -14.82 20.56
C ILE A 27 2.73 -15.40 21.57
N GLN A 28 3.98 -14.91 21.59
CA GLN A 28 5.00 -15.42 22.49
C GLN A 28 4.62 -15.32 23.99
N PRO A 29 3.91 -14.29 24.47
CA PRO A 29 3.44 -14.24 25.86
C PRO A 29 2.43 -15.35 26.18
N ILE A 30 1.53 -15.69 25.24
CA ILE A 30 0.54 -16.77 25.42
C ILE A 30 1.27 -18.10 25.62
N PHE A 31 2.24 -18.40 24.76
CA PHE A 31 3.06 -19.61 24.89
C PHE A 31 3.90 -19.62 26.17
N THR A 32 4.44 -18.46 26.55
CA THR A 32 5.23 -18.35 27.79
C THR A 32 4.39 -18.65 29.03
N SER A 33 3.16 -18.15 29.08
CA SER A 33 2.27 -18.37 30.22
C SER A 33 1.70 -19.78 30.27
N ASN A 34 1.39 -20.38 29.12
CA ASN A 34 0.53 -21.56 29.05
C ASN A 34 1.22 -22.84 28.56
N CYS A 35 2.40 -22.74 27.92
CA CYS A 35 3.01 -23.86 27.21
C CYS A 35 4.46 -24.12 27.64
N ASN A 36 5.26 -23.08 27.85
CA ASN A 36 6.71 -23.19 28.01
C ASN A 36 7.16 -24.01 29.23
N SER A 37 6.34 -24.15 30.27
CA SER A 37 6.68 -24.99 31.44
C SER A 37 6.87 -26.47 31.08
N CYS A 38 6.22 -26.94 30.00
CA CYS A 38 6.33 -28.32 29.52
C CYS A 38 6.87 -28.41 28.08
N HIS A 39 6.67 -27.37 27.27
CA HIS A 39 7.06 -27.28 25.87
C HIS A 39 8.28 -26.37 25.64
N SER A 40 9.28 -26.49 26.50
CA SER A 40 10.61 -25.92 26.30
C SER A 40 11.58 -26.93 25.64
N ALA A 41 12.69 -26.44 25.10
CA ALA A 41 13.68 -27.18 24.32
C ALA A 41 13.94 -28.63 24.79
N GLY A 42 13.68 -29.59 23.88
CA GLY A 42 14.24 -30.95 23.92
C GLY A 42 13.43 -32.04 24.63
N GLN A 43 12.19 -31.78 25.07
CA GLN A 43 11.37 -32.78 25.77
C GLN A 43 10.14 -33.28 24.99
N ASN A 44 9.60 -32.49 24.05
CA ASN A 44 8.36 -32.78 23.33
C ASN A 44 8.46 -32.44 21.84
N SER A 45 7.58 -33.03 21.01
CA SER A 45 7.50 -32.77 19.56
C SER A 45 7.15 -31.32 19.20
N PHE A 46 6.62 -30.56 20.17
CA PHE A 46 6.33 -29.14 20.05
C PHE A 46 7.19 -28.34 21.04
N ASN A 47 7.88 -27.32 20.53
CA ASN A 47 8.69 -26.39 21.28
C ASN A 47 8.19 -24.95 21.04
N SER A 48 7.75 -24.29 22.11
CA SER A 48 7.16 -22.95 22.08
C SER A 48 8.05 -21.84 22.64
N SER A 49 9.34 -22.14 22.83
CA SER A 49 10.29 -21.20 23.47
C SER A 49 10.65 -19.98 22.62
N SER A 50 10.49 -20.06 21.31
CA SER A 50 10.78 -18.98 20.35
C SER A 50 10.01 -19.18 19.05
N TYR A 51 9.89 -18.11 18.25
CA TYR A 51 9.34 -18.18 16.90
C TYR A 51 9.95 -19.30 16.06
N SER A 52 11.29 -19.30 15.98
CA SER A 52 12.04 -20.29 15.22
C SER A 52 11.78 -21.72 15.69
N ALA A 53 11.61 -21.94 16.99
CA ALA A 53 11.30 -23.25 17.55
C ALA A 53 9.86 -23.69 17.24
N VAL A 54 8.89 -22.77 17.34
CA VAL A 54 7.49 -23.05 16.98
C VAL A 54 7.39 -23.46 15.53
N MET A 55 8.02 -22.69 14.64
CA MET A 55 7.96 -22.94 13.19
C MET A 55 8.78 -24.16 12.74
N ALA A 56 9.79 -24.56 13.53
CA ALA A 56 10.57 -25.78 13.30
C ALA A 56 9.95 -27.04 13.94
N SER A 57 8.95 -26.91 14.80
CA SER A 57 8.34 -28.03 15.50
C SER A 57 7.55 -28.94 14.54
N THR A 58 7.95 -30.20 14.45
CA THR A 58 7.30 -31.22 13.61
C THR A 58 6.81 -32.38 14.46
N SER A 59 5.70 -32.99 14.04
CA SER A 59 5.17 -34.19 14.69
C SER A 59 5.67 -35.41 13.92
N PRO A 60 6.55 -36.26 14.48
CA PRO A 60 6.96 -37.51 13.83
C PRO A 60 5.87 -38.61 13.95
N SER A 61 4.69 -38.29 14.49
CA SER A 61 3.57 -39.22 14.59
C SER A 61 2.85 -39.36 13.24
N SER A 62 2.53 -40.59 12.85
CA SER A 62 1.73 -40.90 11.66
C SER A 62 0.32 -40.29 11.67
N THR A 63 -0.12 -39.74 12.81
CA THR A 63 -1.43 -39.11 12.98
C THR A 63 -1.50 -37.69 12.40
N TYR A 64 -0.45 -36.88 12.59
CA TYR A 64 -0.42 -35.50 12.10
C TYR A 64 0.62 -35.28 10.99
N ASP A 65 1.63 -36.16 10.87
CA ASP A 65 2.69 -36.24 9.83
C ASP A 65 3.04 -34.92 9.12
N SER A 66 3.29 -33.85 9.90
CA SER A 66 3.49 -32.50 9.38
C SER A 66 4.05 -31.52 10.42
N LYS A 67 4.22 -30.25 10.00
CA LYS A 67 4.51 -29.11 10.88
C LYS A 67 3.33 -28.84 11.81
N HIS A 68 3.61 -28.48 13.06
CA HIS A 68 2.54 -28.13 14.01
C HIS A 68 1.82 -26.82 13.64
N VAL A 69 2.51 -25.91 12.95
CA VAL A 69 1.95 -24.68 12.38
C VAL A 69 2.05 -24.73 10.87
N ILE A 70 0.91 -24.60 10.20
CA ILE A 70 0.79 -24.53 8.75
C ILE A 70 0.38 -23.09 8.38
N PRO A 71 1.32 -22.26 7.90
CA PRO A 71 1.02 -20.89 7.50
C PRO A 71 -0.18 -20.77 6.57
N ASN A 72 -1.02 -19.76 6.79
CA ASN A 72 -2.26 -19.49 6.06
C ASN A 72 -3.37 -20.54 6.25
N ASN A 73 -3.21 -21.49 7.19
CA ASN A 73 -4.20 -22.53 7.44
C ASN A 73 -4.30 -22.89 8.93
N ALA A 74 -4.96 -22.02 9.71
CA ALA A 74 -5.20 -22.27 11.12
C ALA A 74 -5.99 -23.56 11.36
N GLN A 75 -7.08 -23.80 10.61
CA GLN A 75 -7.94 -24.98 10.80
C GLN A 75 -7.21 -26.30 10.54
N GLY A 76 -6.27 -26.32 9.60
CA GLY A 76 -5.44 -27.49 9.31
C GLY A 76 -4.18 -27.60 10.16
N SER A 77 -3.89 -26.64 11.03
CA SER A 77 -2.68 -26.66 11.86
C SER A 77 -2.89 -27.55 13.09
N PRO A 78 -2.05 -28.59 13.32
CA PRO A 78 -2.14 -29.44 14.51
C PRO A 78 -2.10 -28.68 15.84
N LEU A 79 -1.40 -27.54 15.88
CA LEU A 79 -1.39 -26.65 17.04
C LEU A 79 -2.81 -26.18 17.40
N VAL A 80 -3.61 -25.77 16.41
CA VAL A 80 -4.96 -25.25 16.60
C VAL A 80 -5.89 -26.36 17.06
N ASP A 81 -5.85 -27.51 16.38
CA ASP A 81 -6.62 -28.70 16.78
C ASP A 81 -6.39 -29.04 18.26
N LYS A 82 -5.12 -29.03 18.69
CA LYS A 82 -4.74 -29.35 20.08
C LYS A 82 -5.23 -28.36 21.13
N ILE A 83 -5.42 -27.09 20.81
CA ILE A 83 -5.84 -26.06 21.80
C ILE A 83 -7.35 -25.82 21.82
N GLU A 84 -8.10 -26.36 20.86
CA GLU A 84 -9.56 -26.29 20.81
C GLU A 84 -10.23 -27.27 21.78
N GLU A 85 -11.52 -27.06 22.05
CA GLU A 85 -12.27 -27.80 23.07
C GLU A 85 -12.37 -29.31 22.79
N SER A 86 -12.29 -29.73 21.53
CA SER A 86 -12.44 -31.13 21.11
C SER A 86 -11.44 -31.45 20.00
N PRO A 87 -10.16 -31.70 20.34
CA PRO A 87 -9.15 -32.09 19.35
C PRO A 87 -9.54 -33.40 18.67
N GLU A 88 -9.27 -33.50 17.37
CA GLU A 88 -9.50 -34.72 16.61
C GLU A 88 -8.62 -35.87 17.11
N PHE A 89 -7.41 -35.59 17.59
CA PHE A 89 -6.48 -36.61 18.05
C PHE A 89 -5.90 -36.31 19.43
N GLY A 90 -5.88 -37.34 20.29
CA GLY A 90 -5.27 -37.29 21.63
C GLY A 90 -5.90 -36.25 22.56
N ASP A 91 -5.23 -35.98 23.69
CA ASP A 91 -5.78 -35.02 24.66
C ASP A 91 -5.54 -33.57 24.24
N ARG A 92 -6.46 -32.71 24.70
CA ARG A 92 -6.43 -31.25 24.56
C ARG A 92 -5.27 -30.64 25.34
N MET A 93 -4.68 -29.58 24.81
CA MET A 93 -3.63 -28.81 25.45
C MET A 93 -4.12 -27.39 25.82
N PRO A 94 -3.57 -26.79 26.90
CA PRO A 94 -2.62 -27.36 27.85
C PRO A 94 -3.27 -28.31 28.87
N GLN A 95 -2.51 -29.29 29.36
CA GLN A 95 -2.97 -30.18 30.44
C GLN A 95 -3.02 -29.38 31.77
N GLY A 96 -4.22 -29.24 32.34
CA GLY A 96 -4.43 -28.53 33.62
C GLY A 96 -4.89 -27.07 33.51
N GLY A 97 -5.26 -26.62 32.31
CA GLY A 97 -5.81 -25.27 32.09
C GLY A 97 -6.43 -25.11 30.69
N GLN A 98 -6.93 -23.91 30.40
CA GLN A 98 -7.50 -23.58 29.09
C GLN A 98 -7.08 -22.17 28.70
N LEU A 99 -6.58 -22.01 27.48
CA LEU A 99 -6.47 -20.69 26.85
C LEU A 99 -7.87 -20.09 26.72
N SER A 100 -7.98 -18.79 26.95
CA SER A 100 -9.19 -18.03 26.64
C SER A 100 -9.51 -18.06 25.14
N THR A 101 -10.77 -17.79 24.79
CA THR A 101 -11.20 -17.66 23.40
C THR A 101 -10.35 -16.62 22.65
N ASP A 102 -10.07 -15.48 23.27
CA ASP A 102 -9.27 -14.41 22.68
C ASP A 102 -7.82 -14.86 22.38
N GLU A 103 -7.21 -15.65 23.26
CA GLU A 103 -5.86 -16.19 23.03
C GLU A 103 -5.84 -17.20 21.87
N ILE A 104 -6.86 -18.05 21.79
CA ILE A 104 -7.02 -19.00 20.68
C ILE A 104 -7.24 -18.24 19.36
N ASP A 105 -8.08 -17.20 19.37
CA ASP A 105 -8.38 -16.39 18.20
C ASP A 105 -7.14 -15.62 17.71
N LYS A 106 -6.32 -15.09 18.62
CA LYS A 106 -5.02 -14.49 18.27
C LYS A 106 -4.10 -15.49 17.58
N ILE A 107 -3.96 -16.71 18.11
CA ILE A 107 -3.13 -17.76 17.50
C ILE A 107 -3.67 -18.11 16.09
N LYS A 108 -4.99 -18.28 15.95
CA LYS A 108 -5.61 -18.56 14.65
C LYS A 108 -5.39 -17.43 13.65
N GLN A 109 -5.59 -16.18 14.07
CA GLN A 109 -5.40 -15.01 13.24
C GLN A 109 -3.94 -14.92 12.77
N TRP A 110 -2.97 -15.04 13.69
CA TRP A 110 -1.54 -15.06 13.36
C TRP A 110 -1.20 -16.14 12.31
N ILE A 111 -1.72 -17.36 12.47
CA ILE A 111 -1.48 -18.44 11.51
C ILE A 111 -2.09 -18.09 10.14
N ASN A 112 -3.33 -17.61 10.11
CA ASN A 112 -4.03 -17.24 8.88
C ASN A 112 -3.39 -16.03 8.17
N GLU A 113 -2.69 -15.17 8.91
CA GLU A 113 -1.88 -14.07 8.37
C GLU A 113 -0.51 -14.52 7.84
N GLY A 114 -0.23 -15.83 7.84
CA GLY A 114 1.01 -16.39 7.30
C GLY A 114 2.04 -16.79 8.36
N ALA A 115 1.69 -16.72 9.64
CA ALA A 115 2.55 -17.08 10.77
C ALA A 115 3.92 -16.36 10.73
N HIS A 116 3.92 -15.06 10.43
CA HIS A 116 5.14 -14.25 10.37
C HIS A 116 5.66 -13.88 11.76
N GLU A 117 6.97 -13.75 11.92
CA GLU A 117 7.59 -13.28 13.19
C GLU A 117 7.30 -11.80 13.41
N GLU A 118 7.43 -11.00 12.35
CA GLU A 118 7.23 -9.55 12.38
C GLU A 118 6.00 -9.15 11.56
N VAL A 119 5.34 -8.09 12.01
CA VAL A 119 4.25 -7.43 11.29
C VAL A 119 4.73 -7.04 9.89
N GLN A 120 3.99 -7.47 8.87
CA GLN A 120 4.25 -7.08 7.49
C GLN A 120 3.73 -5.66 7.28
N THR A 121 4.61 -4.67 7.48
CA THR A 121 4.34 -3.34 6.95
C THR A 121 4.28 -3.46 5.44
N SER A 122 3.10 -3.28 4.84
CA SER A 122 3.03 -3.01 3.41
C SER A 122 3.85 -1.75 3.17
N ASN A 123 5.06 -1.90 2.63
CA ASN A 123 5.73 -0.79 1.98
C ASN A 123 4.77 -0.37 0.87
N GLU A 124 4.02 0.70 1.08
CA GLU A 124 3.48 1.45 -0.03
C GLU A 124 4.69 1.72 -0.92
N ILE A 125 4.74 1.06 -2.07
CA ILE A 125 5.72 1.42 -3.09
C ILE A 125 5.33 2.84 -3.45
N GLU A 126 6.01 3.82 -2.87
CA GLU A 126 5.95 5.20 -3.31
C GLU A 126 6.34 5.16 -4.78
N SER A 127 5.31 5.20 -5.63
CA SER A 127 5.50 5.16 -7.08
C SER A 127 6.28 6.42 -7.44
N ASP A 128 7.47 6.24 -7.99
CA ASP A 128 8.28 7.35 -8.55
C ASP A 128 7.55 8.07 -9.71
N TYR A 129 6.42 7.50 -10.17
CA TYR A 129 5.56 8.13 -11.14
C TYR A 129 4.47 8.98 -10.48
N PRO A 130 4.27 10.22 -10.95
CA PRO A 130 3.21 11.08 -10.43
C PRO A 130 1.84 10.49 -10.77
N ASP A 131 0.89 10.56 -9.84
CA ASP A 131 -0.48 10.05 -10.06
C ASP A 131 -1.34 11.00 -10.91
N LYS A 132 -0.94 12.28 -11.03
CA LYS A 132 -1.70 13.34 -11.70
C LYS A 132 -0.79 14.31 -12.45
N PHE A 133 -1.38 15.04 -13.39
CA PHE A 133 -0.71 16.17 -14.03
C PHE A 133 -0.48 17.29 -13.01
N GLU A 134 0.71 17.89 -13.04
CA GLU A 134 1.07 18.99 -12.13
C GLU A 134 1.93 20.03 -12.85
N LEU A 135 1.52 21.30 -12.78
CA LEU A 135 2.31 22.42 -13.27
C LEU A 135 3.08 23.03 -12.10
N LEU A 136 4.40 22.90 -12.11
CA LEU A 136 5.28 23.35 -11.02
C LEU A 136 5.66 24.83 -11.14
N GLY A 137 5.37 25.44 -12.29
CA GLY A 137 5.65 26.85 -12.54
C GLY A 137 6.76 27.02 -13.57
N ASN A 138 7.40 28.19 -13.53
CA ASN A 138 8.57 28.45 -14.37
C ASN A 138 9.72 29.03 -13.55
N TYR A 139 10.93 28.55 -13.79
CA TYR A 139 12.14 29.01 -13.11
C TYR A 139 13.28 29.25 -14.11
N PRO A 140 14.04 30.35 -13.98
CA PRO A 140 13.83 31.46 -13.04
C PRO A 140 12.58 32.29 -13.38
N ASN A 141 12.04 33.02 -12.40
CA ASN A 141 10.98 34.02 -12.59
C ASN A 141 11.12 35.11 -11.50
N PRO A 142 11.58 36.33 -11.83
CA PRO A 142 11.84 36.87 -13.17
C PRO A 142 12.99 36.19 -13.96
N PHE A 143 13.03 36.37 -15.28
CA PHE A 143 14.02 35.72 -16.18
C PHE A 143 14.54 36.64 -17.28
N ASN A 144 15.67 36.27 -17.93
CA ASN A 144 16.28 36.98 -19.06
C ASN A 144 17.10 36.05 -20.00
N PRO A 145 16.79 35.94 -21.31
CA PRO A 145 15.47 36.08 -21.93
C PRO A 145 14.69 34.75 -21.91
N SER A 146 15.21 33.71 -21.22
CA SER A 146 14.63 32.37 -21.19
C SER A 146 14.30 31.89 -19.77
N THR A 147 13.24 31.09 -19.65
CA THR A 147 12.81 30.39 -18.43
C THR A 147 12.43 28.96 -18.77
N VAL A 148 12.38 28.07 -17.77
CA VAL A 148 11.95 26.67 -17.94
C VAL A 148 10.59 26.50 -17.28
N VAL A 149 9.57 26.11 -18.04
CA VAL A 149 8.27 25.67 -17.50
C VAL A 149 8.38 24.21 -17.09
N GLN A 150 8.18 23.92 -15.81
CA GLN A 150 8.32 22.60 -15.22
C GLN A 150 6.94 21.94 -15.06
N PHE A 151 6.81 20.70 -15.53
CA PHE A 151 5.54 19.98 -15.59
C PHE A 151 5.73 18.49 -15.29
N ARG A 152 4.89 17.92 -14.41
CA ARG A 152 4.85 16.48 -14.14
C ARG A 152 3.67 15.84 -14.84
N SER A 153 3.92 14.68 -15.45
CA SER A 153 2.97 13.96 -16.29
C SER A 153 2.83 12.51 -15.82
N PRO A 154 1.62 12.03 -15.47
CA PRO A 154 1.38 10.63 -15.08
C PRO A 154 1.46 9.66 -16.27
N VAL A 155 1.41 10.21 -17.49
CA VAL A 155 1.40 9.45 -18.74
C VAL A 155 2.17 10.20 -19.82
N SER A 156 2.73 9.50 -20.81
CA SER A 156 3.26 10.17 -22.01
C SER A 156 2.09 10.70 -22.86
N THR A 157 2.05 12.01 -23.09
CA THR A 157 0.95 12.68 -23.78
C THR A 157 1.45 13.85 -24.63
N GLU A 158 0.67 14.25 -25.64
CA GLU A 158 0.93 15.47 -26.38
C GLU A 158 0.63 16.71 -25.52
N PHE A 159 1.52 17.70 -25.61
CA PHE A 159 1.34 18.98 -24.93
C PHE A 159 1.42 20.16 -25.90
N ARG A 160 0.79 21.27 -25.49
CA ARG A 160 0.98 22.60 -26.08
C ARG A 160 1.14 23.64 -24.97
N ILE A 161 2.22 24.40 -25.02
CA ILE A 161 2.40 25.63 -24.25
C ILE A 161 2.15 26.81 -25.18
N THR A 162 1.31 27.74 -24.79
CA THR A 162 1.08 29.00 -25.50
C THR A 162 1.34 30.16 -24.56
N VAL A 163 2.13 31.14 -25.01
CA VAL A 163 2.50 32.34 -24.24
C VAL A 163 1.77 33.55 -24.81
N TYR A 164 1.23 34.36 -23.92
CA TYR A 164 0.47 35.56 -24.19
C TYR A 164 1.11 36.77 -23.51
N ASN A 165 1.05 37.94 -24.14
CA ASN A 165 1.39 39.21 -23.50
C ASN A 165 0.22 39.74 -22.64
N ALA A 166 0.41 40.87 -21.96
CA ALA A 166 -0.60 41.50 -21.10
C ALA A 166 -1.89 41.91 -21.84
N ASN A 167 -1.84 42.10 -23.16
CA ASN A 167 -3.01 42.40 -23.99
C ASN A 167 -3.74 41.12 -24.46
N GLY A 168 -3.29 39.94 -24.04
CA GLY A 168 -3.86 38.65 -24.47
C GLY A 168 -3.42 38.20 -25.87
N GLN A 169 -2.47 38.89 -26.51
CA GLN A 169 -1.94 38.47 -27.81
C GLN A 169 -0.97 37.31 -27.63
N GLN A 170 -1.11 36.26 -28.44
CA GLN A 170 -0.16 35.14 -28.47
C GLN A 170 1.18 35.60 -29.04
N VAL A 171 2.26 35.39 -28.30
CA VAL A 171 3.63 35.81 -28.68
C VAL A 171 4.59 34.64 -28.86
N ASN A 172 4.27 33.45 -28.31
CA ASN A 172 5.07 32.23 -28.48
C ASN A 172 4.17 30.99 -28.35
N SER A 173 4.56 29.87 -28.98
CA SER A 173 3.92 28.56 -28.80
C SER A 173 4.94 27.44 -28.96
N LEU A 174 4.86 26.45 -28.08
CA LEU A 174 5.66 25.22 -28.09
C LEU A 174 4.72 24.00 -28.06
N THR A 175 5.01 22.97 -28.84
CA THR A 175 4.27 21.71 -28.86
C THR A 175 5.23 20.53 -28.85
N GLY A 176 4.83 19.42 -28.25
CA GLY A 176 5.64 18.20 -28.23
C GLY A 176 4.93 17.07 -27.50
N ARG A 177 5.71 16.11 -27.02
CA ARG A 177 5.24 15.01 -26.16
C ARG A 177 5.97 15.03 -24.84
N THR A 178 5.24 14.69 -23.78
CA THR A 178 5.80 14.49 -22.44
C THR A 178 6.31 13.06 -22.27
N VAL A 179 7.26 12.90 -21.36
CA VAL A 179 7.57 11.62 -20.72
C VAL A 179 6.80 11.49 -19.41
N ILE A 180 6.67 10.28 -18.89
CA ILE A 180 6.12 10.05 -17.55
C ILE A 180 7.11 10.64 -16.54
N GLY A 181 6.61 11.32 -15.51
CA GLY A 181 7.44 12.04 -14.54
C GLY A 181 7.67 13.49 -14.93
N GLU A 182 8.87 14.00 -14.67
CA GLU A 182 9.22 15.42 -14.85
C GLU A 182 9.52 15.78 -16.31
N ASN A 183 9.09 16.97 -16.72
CA ASN A 183 9.30 17.53 -18.05
C ASN A 183 9.65 19.02 -17.92
N ASP A 184 10.70 19.42 -18.63
CA ASP A 184 11.22 20.78 -18.63
C ASP A 184 11.09 21.40 -20.02
N PHE A 185 10.39 22.52 -20.11
CA PHE A 185 10.12 23.21 -21.38
C PHE A 185 10.72 24.61 -21.39
N THR A 186 11.77 24.80 -22.18
CA THR A 186 12.41 26.11 -22.35
C THR A 186 11.51 27.05 -23.16
N VAL A 187 11.17 28.18 -22.56
CA VAL A 187 10.49 29.31 -23.22
C VAL A 187 11.49 30.44 -23.37
N ASN A 188 11.75 30.86 -24.61
CA ASN A 188 12.63 31.98 -24.94
C ASN A 188 11.80 33.14 -25.51
N LEU A 189 11.92 34.32 -24.91
CA LEU A 189 11.24 35.55 -25.31
C LEU A 189 12.24 36.67 -25.67
N SER A 190 13.36 36.33 -26.31
CA SER A 190 14.40 37.28 -26.73
C SER A 190 13.87 38.42 -27.59
N ASP A 191 12.82 38.18 -28.37
CA ASP A 191 12.25 39.16 -29.30
C ASP A 191 11.08 39.96 -28.70
N GLN A 192 10.79 39.76 -27.41
CA GLN A 192 9.69 40.42 -26.70
C GLN A 192 10.23 41.48 -25.73
N PRO A 193 9.49 42.58 -25.47
CA PRO A 193 9.91 43.60 -24.50
C PRO A 193 9.83 43.07 -23.04
N SER A 194 10.57 43.68 -22.12
CA SER A 194 10.41 43.41 -20.69
C SER A 194 8.96 43.61 -20.25
N GLY A 195 8.45 42.76 -19.36
CA GLY A 195 7.07 42.84 -18.91
C GLY A 195 6.51 41.53 -18.36
N VAL A 196 5.20 41.55 -18.10
CA VAL A 196 4.44 40.40 -17.63
C VAL A 196 3.85 39.64 -18.80
N TYR A 197 4.04 38.32 -18.77
CA TYR A 197 3.48 37.37 -19.72
C TYR A 197 2.71 36.29 -18.99
N PHE A 198 1.79 35.65 -19.69
CA PHE A 198 1.03 34.51 -19.19
C PHE A 198 1.27 33.32 -20.10
N TYR A 199 1.42 32.13 -19.54
CA TYR A 199 1.44 30.91 -20.33
C TYR A 199 0.29 30.01 -19.96
N ARG A 200 -0.13 29.20 -20.93
CA ARG A 200 -1.10 28.12 -20.76
C ARG A 200 -0.49 26.85 -21.31
N ILE A 201 -0.45 25.81 -20.49
CA ILE A 201 -0.15 24.44 -20.92
C ILE A 201 -1.46 23.66 -21.09
N ARG A 202 -1.55 22.88 -22.16
CA ARG A 202 -2.58 21.87 -22.36
C ARG A 202 -1.93 20.53 -22.61
N ALA A 203 -2.36 19.49 -21.91
CA ALA A 203 -1.92 18.11 -22.15
C ALA A 203 -3.16 17.22 -22.32
N THR A 204 -3.21 16.38 -23.35
CA THR A 204 -4.42 15.59 -23.69
C THR A 204 -4.09 14.10 -23.78
N SER A 205 -4.54 13.32 -22.80
CA SER A 205 -4.39 11.86 -22.83
C SER A 205 -5.64 11.20 -23.40
N ASN A 206 -5.44 10.19 -24.25
CA ASN A 206 -6.51 9.34 -24.79
C ASN A 206 -7.16 8.45 -23.71
N VAL A 207 -6.53 8.33 -22.54
CA VAL A 207 -6.87 7.28 -21.58
C VAL A 207 -7.77 7.75 -20.44
N SER A 208 -7.78 9.06 -20.06
CA SER A 208 -8.81 9.55 -19.11
C SER A 208 -8.81 11.05 -18.73
N ASN A 209 -7.82 11.88 -19.06
CA ASN A 209 -7.83 13.27 -18.59
C ASN A 209 -7.13 14.24 -19.55
N SER A 210 -7.72 15.42 -19.76
CA SER A 210 -7.06 16.59 -20.33
C SER A 210 -6.68 17.55 -19.21
N PHE A 211 -5.42 17.97 -19.15
CA PHE A 211 -4.96 18.99 -18.23
C PHE A 211 -4.90 20.36 -18.92
N ILE A 212 -5.36 21.40 -18.23
CA ILE A 212 -5.12 22.80 -18.60
C ILE A 212 -4.57 23.52 -17.39
N GLY A 213 -3.32 23.96 -17.48
CA GLY A 213 -2.66 24.77 -16.45
C GLY A 213 -2.26 26.13 -17.00
N SER A 214 -2.11 27.12 -16.13
CA SER A 214 -1.62 28.45 -16.52
C SER A 214 -0.76 29.07 -15.44
N GLY A 215 0.19 29.90 -15.85
CA GLY A 215 1.06 30.64 -14.94
C GLY A 215 1.43 32.02 -15.49
N LYS A 216 2.00 32.84 -14.61
CA LYS A 216 2.50 34.19 -14.91
C LYS A 216 4.03 34.18 -14.89
N MET A 217 4.66 34.79 -15.88
CA MET A 217 6.10 34.92 -15.98
C MET A 217 6.50 36.39 -16.18
N THR A 218 7.65 36.79 -15.65
CA THR A 218 8.15 38.17 -15.71
C THR A 218 9.49 38.20 -16.44
N LEU A 219 9.50 38.79 -17.64
CA LEU A 219 10.72 39.01 -18.42
C LEU A 219 11.36 40.33 -18.01
N ILE A 220 12.65 40.29 -17.67
CA ILE A 220 13.48 41.46 -17.41
C ILE A 220 14.66 41.46 -18.37
N LYS A 221 14.95 42.59 -19.02
CA LYS A 221 16.10 42.78 -19.89
C LYS A 221 16.99 43.87 -19.33
#